data_AF-A0A838BUD4-F1
#
_entry.id   AF-A0A838BUD4-F1
#
_cell.length_a   1.000
_cell.length_b   1.000
_cell.length_c   1.000
_cell.angle_alpha   90.00
_cell.angle_beta   90.00
_cell.angle_gamma   90.00
#
_symmetry.space_group_name_H-M   'P 1'
#
loop_
_entity.id
_entity.type
_entity.pdbx_description
1 polymer ?
#
loop_
_entity_poly.entity_id
_entity_poly.type
_entity_poly.pdbx_seq_one_letter_code
_entity_poly.pdbx_strand_id
1 'polypeptide(L)'
;MTSANYQPAMALREHLLEGHRVSLLEAILLFGVQSLNAELARMKKEGFIVKSQRAPMAKIIRRVNEYTICKVPDALPYREIHMTEYWISR
;
A
#
# COMPACT_ATOMS: atom_id res chain seq x y z
N MET A 1 -30.91 -4.17 -7.65
CA MET A 1 -29.51 -4.55 -7.36
C MET A 1 -28.84 -3.34 -6.75
N THR A 2 -28.66 -3.31 -5.44
CA THR A 2 -27.89 -2.26 -4.77
C THR A 2 -26.47 -2.34 -5.30
N SER A 3 -26.00 -1.28 -5.97
CA SER A 3 -24.60 -1.14 -6.36
C SER A 3 -23.75 -1.28 -5.10
N ALA A 4 -22.88 -2.28 -5.04
CA ALA A 4 -21.95 -2.41 -3.93
C ALA A 4 -21.09 -1.13 -3.90
N ASN A 5 -21.29 -0.30 -2.89
CA ASN A 5 -20.51 0.94 -2.74
C ASN A 5 -19.06 0.57 -2.51
N TYR A 6 -18.16 1.13 -3.31
CA TYR A 6 -16.73 0.94 -3.16
C TYR A 6 -16.27 1.31 -1.74
N GLN A 7 -15.51 0.41 -1.11
CA GLN A 7 -14.91 0.63 0.20
C GLN A 7 -13.38 0.55 0.09
N PRO A 8 -12.65 1.69 0.22
CA PRO A 8 -11.19 1.75 0.21
C PRO A 8 -10.49 0.66 1.04
N ALA A 9 -10.96 0.48 2.28
CA ALA A 9 -10.39 -0.47 3.23
C ALA A 9 -10.57 -1.93 2.78
N MET A 10 -11.71 -2.27 2.17
CA MET A 10 -11.96 -3.62 1.66
C MET A 10 -11.08 -3.93 0.45
N ALA A 11 -10.98 -3.00 -0.50
CA ALA A 11 -10.14 -3.18 -1.68
C ALA A 11 -8.65 -3.35 -1.31
N LEU A 12 -8.14 -2.52 -0.40
CA LEU A 12 -6.77 -2.66 0.12
C LEU A 12 -6.57 -4.02 0.83
N ARG A 13 -7.56 -4.45 1.60
CA ARG A 13 -7.52 -5.72 2.33
C ARG A 13 -7.47 -6.90 1.37
N GLU A 14 -8.32 -6.94 0.36
CA GLU A 14 -8.34 -7.99 -0.67
C GLU A 14 -6.98 -8.06 -1.38
N HIS A 15 -6.45 -6.91 -1.80
CA HIS A 15 -5.11 -6.82 -2.41
C HIS A 15 -4.00 -7.42 -1.52
N LEU A 16 -4.03 -7.16 -0.21
CA LEU A 16 -3.08 -7.74 0.74
C LEU A 16 -3.27 -9.24 0.95
N LEU A 17 -4.51 -9.73 0.95
CA LEU A 17 -4.85 -11.15 1.10
C LEU A 17 -4.41 -12.00 -0.11
N GLU A 18 -4.36 -11.39 -1.29
CA GLU A 18 -3.79 -11.96 -2.51
C GLU A 18 -2.25 -12.06 -2.47
N GLY A 19 -1.61 -11.49 -1.44
CA GLY A 19 -0.16 -11.55 -1.24
C GLY A 19 0.60 -10.41 -1.91
N HIS A 20 -0.12 -9.41 -2.45
CA HIS A 20 0.51 -8.21 -2.97
C HIS A 20 1.09 -7.36 -1.83
N ARG A 21 2.12 -6.58 -2.16
CA ARG A 21 2.80 -5.70 -1.21
C ARG A 21 2.22 -4.30 -1.33
N VAL A 22 2.17 -3.59 -0.21
CA VAL A 22 1.73 -2.20 -0.22
C VAL A 22 2.64 -1.32 0.64
N SER A 23 2.90 -0.12 0.14
CA SER A 23 3.45 1.01 0.90
C SER A 23 2.34 2.00 1.25
N LEU A 24 2.62 2.95 2.15
CA LEU A 24 1.67 4.03 2.45
C LEU A 24 1.31 4.84 1.19
N LEU A 25 2.27 5.05 0.28
CA LEU A 25 2.02 5.82 -0.95
C LEU A 25 0.99 5.12 -1.84
N GLU A 26 1.08 3.80 -1.98
CA GLU A 26 0.11 2.99 -2.73
C GLU A 26 -1.25 2.92 -2.05
N ALA A 27 -1.27 2.77 -0.72
CA ALA A 27 -2.51 2.78 0.05
C ALA A 27 -3.31 4.07 -0.20
N ILE A 28 -2.62 5.22 -0.24
CA ILE A 28 -3.23 6.52 -0.50
C ILE A 28 -3.64 6.65 -1.97
N LEU A 29 -2.70 6.45 -2.90
CA LEU A 29 -2.90 6.78 -4.32
C LEU A 29 -3.80 5.79 -5.06
N LEU A 30 -3.72 4.49 -4.73
CA LEU A 30 -4.49 3.45 -5.42
C LEU A 30 -5.83 3.19 -4.75
N PHE A 31 -5.87 3.20 -3.41
CA PHE A 31 -7.05 2.77 -2.66
C PHE A 31 -7.79 3.91 -1.97
N GLY A 32 -7.16 5.07 -1.75
CA GLY A 32 -7.75 6.17 -0.96
C GLY A 32 -7.68 5.94 0.56
N VAL A 33 -6.82 5.04 1.02
CA VAL A 33 -6.64 4.71 2.43
C VAL A 33 -5.58 5.61 3.05
N GLN A 34 -6.01 6.54 3.91
CA GLN A 34 -5.12 7.52 4.54
C GLN A 34 -4.22 6.92 5.63
N SER A 35 -4.73 5.96 6.39
CA SER A 35 -4.01 5.33 7.51
C SER A 35 -3.83 3.84 7.26
N LEU A 36 -2.79 3.50 6.50
CA LEU A 36 -2.39 2.10 6.28
C LEU A 36 -2.16 1.36 7.61
N ASN A 37 -1.56 2.04 8.60
CA ASN A 37 -1.29 1.43 9.91
C ASN A 37 -2.56 1.01 10.65
N ALA A 38 -3.67 1.75 10.51
CA ALA A 38 -4.94 1.37 11.12
C ALA A 38 -5.51 0.09 10.50
N GLU A 39 -5.41 -0.07 9.18
CA GLU A 39 -5.83 -1.30 8.49
C GLU A 39 -4.96 -2.48 8.87
N LEU A 40 -3.64 -2.31 8.85
CA LEU A 40 -2.71 -3.38 9.26
C LEU A 40 -2.92 -3.78 10.73
N ALA A 41 -3.24 -2.84 11.61
CA ALA A 41 -3.58 -3.14 13.00
C ALA A 41 -4.89 -3.94 13.13
N ARG A 42 -5.92 -3.62 12.33
CA ARG A 42 -7.15 -4.43 12.25
C ARG A 42 -6.84 -5.85 11.79
N MET A 43 -6.09 -6.00 10.70
CA MET A 43 -5.71 -7.32 10.19
C MET A 43 -4.91 -8.14 11.21
N LYS A 44 -3.99 -7.51 11.96
CA LYS A 44 -3.27 -8.18 13.05
C LYS A 44 -4.22 -8.67 14.16
N LYS A 45 -5.20 -7.86 14.56
CA LYS A 45 -6.20 -8.24 15.58
C LYS A 45 -7.05 -9.44 15.15
N GLU A 46 -7.24 -9.61 13.85
CA GLU A 46 -7.97 -10.74 13.26
C GLU A 46 -7.09 -12.00 13.06
N GLY A 47 -5.81 -11.94 13.44
CA GLY A 47 -4.90 -13.09 13.42
C GLY A 47 -3.97 -13.18 12.20
N PHE A 48 -3.97 -12.19 11.30
CA PHE A 48 -3.06 -12.18 10.16
C PHE A 48 -1.62 -11.80 10.56
N ILE A 49 -0.64 -12.51 9.98
CA ILE A 49 0.78 -12.19 10.14
C ILE A 49 1.19 -11.12 9.13
N VAL A 50 1.38 -9.89 9.60
CA VAL A 50 1.87 -8.76 8.78
C VAL A 50 3.40 -8.65 8.91
N LYS A 51 4.11 -8.88 7.80
CA LYS A 51 5.54 -8.65 7.63
C LYS A 51 5.82 -7.27 7.04
N SER A 52 7.03 -6.77 7.25
CA SER A 52 7.50 -5.49 6.68
C SER A 52 8.97 -5.51 6.30
N GLN A 53 9.34 -4.68 5.33
CA GLN A 53 10.71 -4.49 4.80
C GLN A 53 10.82 -3.05 4.31
N ARG A 54 12.00 -2.48 4.48
CA ARG A 54 12.32 -1.19 3.87
C ARG A 54 12.60 -1.42 2.38
N ALA A 55 11.99 -0.60 1.54
CA ALA A 55 12.25 -0.61 0.10
C ALA A 55 12.67 0.80 -0.37
N PRO A 56 13.52 0.89 -1.42
CA PRO A 56 13.78 2.16 -2.08
C PRO A 56 12.48 2.75 -2.61
N MET A 57 12.24 4.04 -2.36
CA MET A 57 11.04 4.71 -2.87
C MET A 57 10.94 4.65 -4.40
N ALA A 58 12.06 4.59 -5.12
CA ALA A 58 12.09 4.34 -6.58
C ALA A 58 11.34 3.06 -7.00
N LYS A 59 11.44 1.98 -6.21
CA LYS A 59 10.73 0.72 -6.47
C LYS A 59 9.22 0.88 -6.28
N ILE A 60 8.81 1.62 -5.25
CA ILE A 60 7.40 1.92 -4.96
C ILE A 60 6.79 2.77 -6.08
N ILE A 61 7.49 3.84 -6.48
CA ILE A 61 7.05 4.73 -7.57
C ILE A 61 6.88 3.96 -8.87
N ARG A 62 7.82 3.07 -9.22
CA ARG A 62 7.69 2.22 -10.40
C ARG A 62 6.40 1.38 -10.37
N ARG A 63 6.06 0.79 -9.22
CA ARG A 63 4.87 -0.06 -9.03
C ARG A 63 3.58 0.75 -9.08
N VAL A 64 3.52 1.90 -8.40
CA VAL A 64 2.39 2.85 -8.46
C VAL A 64 2.13 3.33 -9.89
N ASN A 65 3.20 3.55 -10.66
CA ASN A 65 3.12 4.05 -12.02
C ASN A 65 2.59 3.03 -13.04
N GLU A 66 2.40 1.76 -12.66
CA GLU A 66 1.67 0.79 -13.48
C GLU A 66 0.18 1.15 -13.60
N TYR A 67 -0.36 1.90 -12.63
CA TYR A 67 -1.79 2.19 -12.53
C TYR A 67 -2.11 3.70 -12.46
N THR A 68 -1.12 4.55 -12.17
CA THR A 68 -1.30 6.00 -12.00
C THR A 68 -0.13 6.79 -12.60
N ILE A 69 -0.24 8.12 -12.68
CA ILE A 69 0.89 8.98 -13.02
C ILE A 69 1.40 9.65 -11.75
N CYS A 70 2.37 9.03 -11.08
CA CYS A 70 3.08 9.59 -9.93
C CYS A 70 4.45 10.11 -10.39
N LYS A 71 4.52 11.42 -10.67
CA LYS A 71 5.78 12.11 -10.96
C LYS A 71 6.42 12.62 -9.68
N VAL A 72 7.65 12.20 -9.45
CA VAL A 72 8.50 12.75 -8.39
C VAL A 72 9.07 14.10 -8.85
N PRO A 73 9.16 15.13 -7.99
CA PRO A 73 9.88 16.35 -8.31
C PRO A 73 11.36 16.09 -8.60
N ASP A 74 11.92 16.73 -9.62
CA ASP A 74 13.30 16.46 -10.09
C ASP A 74 14.38 16.66 -9.00
N ALA A 75 14.13 17.55 -8.05
CA ALA A 75 15.05 17.85 -6.95
C ALA A 75 14.89 16.92 -5.72
N LEU A 76 13.94 15.97 -5.72
CA LEU A 76 13.74 15.09 -4.57
C LEU A 76 14.68 13.87 -4.65
N PRO A 77 15.50 13.58 -3.63
CA PRO A 77 16.38 12.41 -3.61
C PRO A 77 15.61 11.11 -3.29
N TYR A 78 14.60 10.79 -4.10
CA TYR A 78 13.70 9.64 -3.89
C TYR A 78 14.39 8.27 -3.95
N ARG A 79 15.65 8.19 -4.39
CA ARG A 79 16.45 6.95 -4.34
C ARG A 79 17.04 6.70 -2.95
N GLU A 80 17.17 7.74 -2.14
CA GLU A 80 17.76 7.70 -0.80
C GLU A 80 16.69 7.69 0.30
N ILE A 81 15.48 8.16 -0.02
CA ILE A 81 14.33 8.10 0.87
C ILE A 81 13.83 6.65 0.97
N HIS A 82 13.85 6.11 2.18
CA HIS A 82 13.39 4.76 2.49
C HIS A 82 11.97 4.80 3.04
N MET A 83 11.09 4.02 2.43
CA MET A 83 9.72 3.83 2.92
C MET A 83 9.54 2.41 3.44
N THR A 84 8.61 2.23 4.38
CA THR A 84 8.22 0.92 4.88
C THR A 84 7.17 0.31 3.96
N GLU A 85 7.45 -0.87 3.44
CA GLU A 85 6.48 -1.73 2.75
C GLU A 85 6.00 -2.83 3.72
N TYR A 86 4.73 -3.19 3.63
CA TYR A 86 4.11 -4.27 4.42
C TYR A 86 3.50 -5.33 3.49
N TRP A 87 3.51 -6.60 3.91
CA TRP A 87 2.86 -7.72 3.21
C TRP A 87 2.49 -8.85 4.19
N ILE A 88 1.61 -9.77 3.79
CA ILE A 88 1.23 -10.92 4.61
C ILE A 88 2.16 -12.10 4.28
N SER A 89 2.58 -12.87 5.29
CA SER A 89 3.25 -14.16 5.08
C SER A 89 2.48 -15.28 5.71
N ARG A 90 2.32 -16.35 4.92
CA ARG A 90 1.96 -17.68 5.43
C ARG A 90 3.16 -18.33 6.09
#